data_AF-A0AAD6ST45-F1
#
_entry.id   AF-A0AAD6ST45-F1
#
_cell.length_a   1.000
_cell.length_b   1.000
_cell.length_c   1.000
_cell.angle_alpha   90.00
_cell.angle_beta   90.00
_cell.angle_gamma   90.00
#
_symmetry.space_group_name_H-M   'P 1'
#
loop_
_entity.id
_entity.type
_entity.pdbx_description
1 polymer ?
#
loop_
_entity_poly.entity_id
_entity_poly.type
_entity_poly.pdbx_seq_one_letter_code
_entity_poly.pdbx_strand_id
1 'polypeptide(L)'
;MQREISCAFPSGPLSFPLSPHSDAMSIPLILTTLLTTSAVLGHPNGHSNVVYDACINSNDIALTFDDGPYDYLRSISDQFIAAGAKATFFFNGNNYDCIYSAARISDIKYAYAAGHMIGSHTWSHADLTTLSTTQVQDGMYRVEEALSRIIGIKPAFMRPPFGSYNGNIQSVAAGRGQSLALWDWDTGDADGNTTAQSKALYDDVARAKVKNALILEHETEETTATVLVPYALNLFQSKGYNLVTMAQCLGVDPYQAIGVAQQQTSAWTCNGTPDPGEACGGSIACKTGTPVFSTTTAPSGPTATPTPNQYIHPNANAGKCLTAASNADGAVVEIEDCLSAGSTSQSWTLSGGAIQIFGNKCLDVTGGATAAGTKMQIWTCSTGSTNQQWSLSGSTIQWSGHSSCLDLTGGSLTNNNVMQIWTCTGGPNQKWTRTTGPGSGSGTTPPPPATTGSTIRPGASASTCLTASSNSNGATVVVQPCTANNAAQTWVQNGQTLLVYGNMCLDVTNGSTTNGVKMQIWACTPGAGDAAQHFTVTSGKSIQWVGKTECLDLSGGRLTSGNQIQMWTCNGNANQVWNLVAN
;
A
#
# COMPACT_ATOMS: atom_id res chain seq x y z
N MET A 1 -20.44 27.88 48.16
CA MET A 1 -21.00 26.93 49.15
C MET A 1 -20.22 25.63 48.98
N GLN A 2 -19.12 25.48 49.73
CA GLN A 2 -18.19 24.36 49.65
C GLN A 2 -18.80 23.11 50.33
N ARG A 3 -18.57 21.93 49.76
CA ARG A 3 -18.58 20.66 50.49
C ARG A 3 -17.43 19.80 50.01
N GLU A 4 -16.40 19.73 50.85
CA GLU A 4 -15.39 18.67 50.86
C GLU A 4 -16.01 17.38 51.41
N ILE A 5 -15.61 16.22 50.88
CA ILE A 5 -15.72 14.93 51.57
C ILE A 5 -14.37 14.22 51.45
N SER A 6 -13.71 14.12 52.60
CA SER A 6 -12.54 13.31 52.88
C SER A 6 -12.98 11.93 53.38
N CYS A 7 -12.28 10.87 52.99
CA CYS A 7 -12.31 9.58 53.71
C CYS A 7 -10.94 8.88 53.64
N ALA A 8 -10.50 8.42 54.80
CA ALA A 8 -9.17 7.92 55.15
C ALA A 8 -9.00 6.39 54.97
N PHE A 9 -7.76 5.96 54.78
CA PHE A 9 -7.32 4.56 54.88
C PHE A 9 -6.78 4.24 56.29
N PRO A 10 -7.01 3.03 56.85
CA PRO A 10 -6.25 2.56 58.00
C PRO A 10 -5.11 1.61 57.59
N SER A 11 -3.94 1.91 58.11
CA SER A 11 -2.71 1.11 58.13
C SER A 11 -2.65 0.17 59.35
N GLY A 12 -2.12 -1.05 59.18
CA GLY A 12 -1.76 -1.95 60.29
C GLY A 12 -1.08 -3.25 59.83
N PRO A 13 0.08 -3.67 60.41
CA PRO A 13 0.91 -4.77 59.91
C PRO A 13 0.67 -6.08 60.66
N LEU A 14 0.94 -7.24 60.04
CA LEU A 14 1.03 -8.52 60.74
C LEU A 14 2.24 -9.34 60.30
N SER A 15 2.95 -9.81 61.33
CA SER A 15 4.27 -10.43 61.33
C SER A 15 4.23 -11.96 61.18
N PHE A 16 5.31 -12.52 60.64
CA PHE A 16 5.60 -13.96 60.56
C PHE A 16 5.99 -14.59 61.90
N PRO A 17 5.87 -15.93 62.02
CA PRO A 17 6.98 -16.71 62.55
C PRO A 17 7.31 -17.99 61.73
N LEU A 18 8.61 -18.33 61.70
CA LEU A 18 9.23 -19.61 61.28
C LEU A 18 9.23 -20.57 62.48
N SER A 19 9.00 -21.90 62.42
CA SER A 19 9.85 -23.05 61.97
C SER A 19 9.43 -24.30 62.80
N PRO A 20 9.98 -25.55 62.71
CA PRO A 20 10.59 -26.34 61.60
C PRO A 20 10.17 -27.86 61.53
N HIS A 21 10.65 -28.58 60.47
CA HIS A 21 10.92 -30.05 60.26
C HIS A 21 9.83 -31.12 60.59
N SER A 22 9.55 -32.20 59.84
CA SER A 22 10.42 -33.21 59.18
C SER A 22 9.61 -34.15 58.23
N ASP A 23 10.33 -34.77 57.30
CA ASP A 23 10.08 -35.94 56.41
C ASP A 23 8.82 -36.83 56.53
N ALA A 24 8.25 -37.21 55.38
CA ALA A 24 8.05 -38.62 54.96
C ALA A 24 7.47 -38.74 53.52
N MET A 25 8.09 -39.58 52.69
CA MET A 25 7.60 -40.03 51.38
C MET A 25 6.43 -41.02 51.53
N SER A 26 5.43 -40.96 50.64
CA SER A 26 4.66 -42.14 50.17
C SER A 26 3.84 -41.83 48.90
N ILE A 27 4.02 -42.71 47.91
CA ILE A 27 3.27 -42.94 46.64
C ILE A 27 2.19 -44.04 46.94
N PRO A 28 1.05 -44.31 46.21
CA PRO A 28 0.66 -44.03 44.81
C PRO A 28 -0.86 -43.75 44.50
N LEU A 29 -1.14 -43.61 43.19
CA LEU A 29 -2.29 -44.11 42.39
C LEU A 29 -3.66 -43.40 42.44
N ILE A 30 -3.99 -42.55 41.44
CA ILE A 30 -5.39 -42.31 41.02
C ILE A 30 -5.52 -42.07 39.50
N LEU A 31 -6.17 -43.05 38.85
CA LEU A 31 -7.29 -42.97 37.90
C LEU A 31 -7.34 -41.82 36.85
N THR A 32 -7.08 -42.17 35.60
CA THR A 32 -7.34 -41.33 34.41
C THR A 32 -8.82 -41.31 34.04
N THR A 33 -9.49 -40.18 34.27
CA THR A 33 -10.77 -39.82 33.64
C THR A 33 -10.52 -38.89 32.45
N LEU A 34 -10.96 -39.32 31.26
CA LEU A 34 -10.99 -38.51 30.05
C LEU A 34 -12.03 -37.39 30.19
N LEU A 35 -11.59 -36.14 30.33
CA LEU A 35 -12.41 -34.96 30.03
C LEU A 35 -12.01 -34.45 28.64
N THR A 36 -12.93 -34.52 27.70
CA THR A 36 -12.81 -33.85 26.40
C THR A 36 -13.00 -32.35 26.61
N THR A 37 -11.90 -31.64 26.85
CA THR A 37 -11.88 -30.19 26.67
C THR A 37 -11.82 -29.89 25.18
N SER A 38 -12.93 -29.39 24.63
CA SER A 38 -12.90 -28.68 23.35
C SER A 38 -11.98 -27.47 23.52
N ALA A 39 -10.75 -27.59 23.02
CA ALA A 39 -9.85 -26.46 22.86
C ALA A 39 -10.47 -25.54 21.80
N VAL A 40 -11.10 -24.46 22.24
CA VAL A 40 -11.20 -23.27 21.40
C VAL A 40 -9.76 -22.80 21.23
N LEU A 41 -9.20 -22.97 20.04
CA LEU A 41 -7.89 -22.46 19.67
C LEU A 41 -7.90 -20.94 19.86
N GLY A 42 -7.33 -20.49 20.98
CA GLY A 42 -7.01 -19.09 21.22
C GLY A 42 -6.05 -18.61 20.15
N HIS A 43 -6.38 -17.49 19.52
CA HIS A 43 -5.49 -16.80 18.59
C HIS A 43 -4.22 -16.35 19.34
N PRO A 44 -3.01 -16.58 18.80
CA PRO A 44 -1.79 -16.09 19.38
C PRO A 44 -1.61 -14.64 18.92
N ASN A 45 -2.12 -13.68 19.69
CA ASN A 45 -1.70 -12.26 19.71
C ASN A 45 -2.27 -11.64 20.98
N GLY A 46 -1.47 -11.65 22.05
CA GLY A 46 -1.89 -11.24 23.39
C GLY A 46 -2.04 -9.73 23.52
N HIS A 47 -3.22 -9.19 23.26
CA HIS A 47 -3.70 -7.98 23.92
C HIS A 47 -4.54 -8.41 25.12
N SER A 48 -3.96 -8.39 26.31
CA SER A 48 -4.75 -8.42 27.54
C SER A 48 -5.61 -7.14 27.55
N ASN A 49 -6.93 -7.28 27.68
CA ASN A 49 -7.86 -6.15 27.77
C ASN A 49 -7.62 -5.39 29.08
N VAL A 50 -6.77 -4.36 29.00
CA VAL A 50 -6.16 -3.67 30.14
C VAL A 50 -6.49 -2.17 30.05
N VAL A 51 -6.58 -1.53 31.21
CA VAL A 51 -6.56 -0.07 31.31
C VAL A 51 -5.10 0.35 31.41
N TYR A 52 -4.64 1.16 30.48
CA TYR A 52 -3.29 1.73 30.51
C TYR A 52 -3.38 3.18 30.96
N ASP A 53 -2.86 3.45 32.15
CA ASP A 53 -2.83 4.76 32.78
C ASP A 53 -1.40 5.28 32.98
N ALA A 54 -0.37 4.51 32.65
CA ALA A 54 1.02 4.94 32.76
C ALA A 54 1.91 4.30 31.69
N CYS A 55 3.00 5.00 31.36
CA CYS A 55 4.04 4.46 30.48
C CYS A 55 4.84 3.34 31.16
N ILE A 56 5.31 2.34 30.40
CA ILE A 56 6.03 1.17 30.95
C ILE A 56 7.51 1.20 30.58
N ASN A 57 7.84 1.57 29.35
CA ASN A 57 9.21 1.62 28.87
C ASN A 57 9.96 2.79 29.49
N SER A 58 11.13 2.51 30.04
CA SER A 58 11.98 3.53 30.64
C SER A 58 12.51 4.49 29.57
N ASN A 59 12.61 5.76 29.94
CA ASN A 59 13.07 6.90 29.14
C ASN A 59 12.13 7.35 28.02
N ASP A 60 10.93 6.78 27.92
CA ASP A 60 9.95 7.11 26.90
C ASP A 60 8.89 8.09 27.43
N ILE A 61 8.58 9.13 26.66
CA ILE A 61 7.46 10.03 26.90
C ILE A 61 6.52 9.96 25.69
N ALA A 62 5.25 9.69 25.95
CA ALA A 62 4.18 9.69 24.97
C ALA A 62 3.31 10.94 25.17
N LEU A 63 3.41 11.88 24.23
CA LEU A 63 2.48 13.01 24.12
C LEU A 63 1.25 12.53 23.34
N THR A 64 0.08 12.67 23.95
CA THR A 64 -1.18 12.17 23.40
C THR A 64 -2.22 13.28 23.28
N PHE A 65 -2.91 13.34 22.15
CA PHE A 65 -3.82 14.44 21.80
C PHE A 65 -5.24 13.94 21.55
N ASP A 66 -6.21 14.50 22.24
CA ASP A 66 -7.62 14.14 22.13
C ASP A 66 -8.41 15.13 21.24
N ASP A 67 -9.70 14.82 21.05
CA ASP A 67 -10.74 15.62 20.42
C ASP A 67 -10.64 15.92 18.91
N GLY A 68 -9.51 15.57 18.32
CA GLY A 68 -9.27 15.65 16.89
C GLY A 68 -10.15 14.71 16.04
N PRO A 69 -9.96 14.69 14.71
CA PRO A 69 -9.01 15.51 13.98
C PRO A 69 -9.53 16.96 13.87
N TYR A 70 -8.65 17.96 14.03
CA TYR A 70 -8.98 19.38 13.88
C TYR A 70 -7.88 20.17 13.14
N ASP A 71 -8.02 21.50 13.06
CA ASP A 71 -7.19 22.36 12.20
C ASP A 71 -5.71 22.35 12.57
N TYR A 72 -5.36 22.03 13.81
CA TYR A 72 -3.98 22.05 14.26
C TYR A 72 -3.22 20.74 14.05
N LEU A 73 -3.90 19.62 13.73
CA LEU A 73 -3.30 18.28 13.57
C LEU A 73 -2.05 18.31 12.68
N ARG A 74 -2.15 18.95 11.51
CA ARG A 74 -1.02 19.03 10.56
C ARG A 74 0.16 19.80 11.12
N SER A 75 -0.10 20.94 11.76
CA SER A 75 0.95 21.78 12.35
C SER A 75 1.64 21.10 13.54
N ILE A 76 0.90 20.32 14.34
CA ILE A 76 1.47 19.51 15.42
C ILE A 76 2.32 18.41 14.80
N SER A 77 1.81 17.67 13.82
CA SER A 77 2.56 16.63 13.12
C SER A 77 3.87 17.15 12.51
N ASP A 78 3.86 18.32 11.86
CA ASP A 78 5.06 18.95 11.31
C ASP A 78 6.13 19.21 12.38
N GLN A 79 5.73 19.66 13.58
CA GLN A 79 6.64 19.90 14.70
C GLN A 79 7.28 18.59 15.20
N PHE A 80 6.50 17.52 15.33
CA PHE A 80 7.03 16.21 15.71
C PHE A 80 7.95 15.62 14.63
N ILE A 81 7.62 15.76 13.35
CA ILE A 81 8.49 15.34 12.24
C ILE A 81 9.82 16.09 12.30
N ALA A 82 9.79 17.41 12.45
CA ALA A 82 11.00 18.24 12.54
C ALA A 82 11.86 17.86 13.75
N ALA A 83 11.25 17.45 14.86
CA ALA A 83 11.93 16.98 16.06
C ALA A 83 12.41 15.52 15.95
N GLY A 84 12.07 14.77 14.89
CA GLY A 84 12.35 13.33 14.80
C GLY A 84 11.58 12.48 15.83
N ALA A 85 10.46 12.99 16.32
CA ALA A 85 9.62 12.42 17.37
C ALA A 85 8.31 11.83 16.82
N LYS A 86 7.55 11.14 17.67
CA LYS A 86 6.19 10.64 17.38
C LYS A 86 5.20 11.05 18.48
N ALA A 87 3.94 11.16 18.11
CA ALA A 87 2.79 11.44 18.98
C ALA A 87 1.72 10.35 18.83
N THR A 88 0.72 10.38 19.72
CA THR A 88 -0.51 9.62 19.60
C THR A 88 -1.71 10.56 19.52
N PHE A 89 -2.66 10.30 18.62
CA PHE A 89 -3.89 11.07 18.48
C PHE A 89 -5.12 10.19 18.69
N PHE A 90 -6.04 10.57 19.56
CA PHE A 90 -7.33 9.91 19.76
C PHE A 90 -8.43 10.72 19.08
N PHE A 91 -9.01 10.16 18.02
CA PHE A 91 -9.93 10.90 17.16
C PHE A 91 -11.40 10.61 17.44
N ASN A 92 -12.20 11.66 17.44
CA ASN A 92 -13.63 11.60 17.28
C ASN A 92 -14.06 11.45 15.82
N GLY A 93 -15.33 11.11 15.63
CA GLY A 93 -15.96 11.03 14.31
C GLY A 93 -16.67 12.31 13.87
N ASN A 94 -17.43 12.92 14.78
CA ASN A 94 -18.19 14.14 14.58
C ASN A 94 -18.22 14.92 15.91
N ASN A 95 -17.20 15.75 16.11
CA ASN A 95 -17.04 16.59 17.30
C ASN A 95 -16.74 18.05 16.89
N TYR A 96 -15.47 18.46 16.90
CA TYR A 96 -15.04 19.78 16.43
C TYR A 96 -15.12 19.94 14.90
N ASP A 97 -14.90 18.85 14.17
CA ASP A 97 -15.17 18.73 12.74
C ASP A 97 -15.62 17.30 12.42
N CYS A 98 -16.16 17.10 11.22
CA CYS A 98 -16.48 15.79 10.70
C CYS A 98 -15.19 15.09 10.23
N ILE A 99 -14.93 13.89 10.73
CA ILE A 99 -13.78 13.04 10.36
C ILE A 99 -13.71 12.76 8.85
N TYR A 100 -14.86 12.84 8.16
CA TYR A 100 -14.98 12.65 6.71
C TYR A 100 -14.89 13.94 5.89
N SER A 101 -14.63 15.10 6.51
CA SER A 101 -14.34 16.32 5.77
C SER A 101 -13.05 16.13 4.96
N ALA A 102 -12.95 16.79 3.80
CA ALA A 102 -11.79 16.62 2.92
C ALA A 102 -10.47 17.02 3.61
N ALA A 103 -10.52 18.06 4.45
CA ALA A 103 -9.38 18.52 5.24
C ALA A 103 -8.96 17.46 6.26
N ARG A 104 -9.90 16.97 7.08
CA ARG A 104 -9.63 15.96 8.12
C ARG A 104 -9.14 14.64 7.54
N ILE A 105 -9.71 14.16 6.44
CA ILE A 105 -9.19 12.98 5.73
C ILE A 105 -7.74 13.19 5.30
N SER A 106 -7.39 14.37 4.79
CA SER A 106 -6.02 14.68 4.37
C SER A 106 -5.05 14.71 5.54
N ASP A 107 -5.45 15.34 6.65
CA ASP A 107 -4.61 15.50 7.83
C ASP A 107 -4.41 14.18 8.58
N ILE A 108 -5.46 13.36 8.73
CA ILE A 108 -5.36 12.01 9.31
C ILE A 108 -4.38 11.14 8.52
N LYS A 109 -4.50 11.12 7.18
CA LYS A 109 -3.60 10.35 6.32
C LYS A 109 -2.15 10.81 6.47
N TYR A 110 -1.94 12.11 6.60
CA TYR A 110 -0.62 12.68 6.79
C TYR A 110 0.01 12.31 8.14
N ALA A 111 -0.73 12.51 9.22
CA ALA A 111 -0.27 12.17 10.56
C ALA A 111 0.04 10.67 10.69
N TYR A 112 -0.83 9.80 10.14
CA TYR A 112 -0.59 8.37 10.10
C TYR A 112 0.65 7.99 9.27
N ALA A 113 0.82 8.57 8.07
CA ALA A 113 1.99 8.34 7.22
C ALA A 113 3.30 8.84 7.86
N ALA A 114 3.22 9.87 8.71
CA ALA A 114 4.34 10.33 9.53
C ALA A 114 4.70 9.36 10.66
N GLY A 115 3.96 8.27 10.85
CA GLY A 115 4.23 7.24 11.85
C GLY A 115 3.69 7.57 13.25
N HIS A 116 2.81 8.56 13.36
CA HIS A 116 2.07 8.79 14.60
C HIS A 116 1.05 7.66 14.82
N MET A 117 0.74 7.40 16.09
CA MET A 117 -0.30 6.43 16.45
C MET A 117 -1.66 7.11 16.41
N ILE A 118 -2.68 6.41 15.90
CA ILE A 118 -4.06 6.90 15.81
C ILE A 118 -4.98 5.95 16.60
N GLY A 119 -5.70 6.47 17.59
CA GLY A 119 -6.67 5.76 18.41
C GLY A 119 -8.09 6.29 18.26
N SER A 120 -9.05 5.62 18.87
CA SER A 120 -10.45 6.04 18.89
C SER A 120 -10.75 6.90 20.12
N HIS A 121 -11.51 7.98 19.95
CA HIS A 121 -12.09 8.77 21.03
C HIS A 121 -13.63 8.77 21.02
N THR A 122 -14.22 7.78 20.34
CA THR A 122 -15.67 7.63 20.09
C THR A 122 -16.28 8.69 19.18
N TRP A 123 -17.45 8.42 18.62
CA TRP A 123 -18.00 9.22 17.53
C TRP A 123 -18.22 10.69 17.89
N SER A 124 -18.97 10.96 18.94
CA SER A 124 -19.51 12.29 19.26
C SER A 124 -18.95 12.88 20.54
N HIS A 125 -17.99 12.23 21.20
CA HIS A 125 -17.46 12.68 22.51
C HIS A 125 -18.53 12.71 23.63
N ALA A 126 -19.55 11.83 23.56
CA ALA A 126 -20.54 11.68 24.62
C ALA A 126 -19.96 10.96 25.86
N ASP A 127 -20.43 11.29 27.06
CA ASP A 127 -20.06 10.57 28.28
C ASP A 127 -20.67 9.17 28.27
N LEU A 128 -19.82 8.18 27.99
CA LEU A 128 -20.21 6.79 27.84
C LEU A 128 -20.87 6.19 29.09
N THR A 129 -20.61 6.74 30.27
CA THR A 129 -21.17 6.22 31.53
C THR A 129 -22.68 6.48 31.64
N THR A 130 -23.19 7.45 30.89
CA THR A 130 -24.61 7.82 30.83
C THR A 130 -25.38 7.03 29.76
N LEU A 131 -24.68 6.28 28.91
CA LEU A 131 -25.24 5.64 27.72
C LEU A 131 -25.59 4.17 27.94
N SER A 132 -26.57 3.68 27.17
CA SER A 132 -26.82 2.24 27.07
C SER A 132 -25.68 1.52 26.35
N THR A 133 -25.52 0.21 26.59
CA THR A 133 -24.50 -0.63 25.91
C THR A 133 -24.57 -0.52 24.38
N THR A 134 -25.78 -0.40 23.81
CA THR A 134 -25.96 -0.25 22.35
C THR A 134 -25.42 1.08 21.84
N GLN A 135 -25.62 2.17 22.60
CA GLN A 135 -25.11 3.49 22.27
C GLN A 135 -23.59 3.58 22.42
N VAL A 136 -23.03 2.95 23.46
CA VAL A 136 -21.57 2.81 23.61
C VAL A 136 -20.97 2.06 22.42
N GLN A 137 -21.59 0.96 21.99
CA GLN A 137 -21.14 0.20 20.82
C GLN A 137 -21.20 1.03 19.53
N ASP A 138 -22.23 1.86 19.34
CA ASP A 138 -22.37 2.74 18.17
C ASP A 138 -21.26 3.78 18.11
N GLY A 139 -21.00 4.48 19.22
CA GLY A 139 -19.94 5.49 19.29
C GLY A 139 -18.56 4.93 18.92
N MET A 140 -18.25 3.70 19.38
CA MET A 140 -17.00 3.03 19.04
C MET A 140 -16.99 2.47 17.61
N TYR A 141 -18.11 1.87 17.17
CA TYR A 141 -18.25 1.31 15.83
C TYR A 141 -17.96 2.32 14.74
N ARG A 142 -18.53 3.53 14.85
CA ARG A 142 -18.45 4.49 13.75
C ARG A 142 -17.04 5.05 13.57
N VAL A 143 -16.29 5.25 14.66
CA VAL A 143 -14.88 5.67 14.57
C VAL A 143 -14.01 4.57 14.00
N GLU A 144 -14.21 3.31 14.39
CA GLU A 144 -13.52 2.18 13.76
C GLU A 144 -13.83 2.04 12.27
N GLU A 145 -15.10 2.20 11.89
CA GLU A 145 -15.53 2.24 10.49
C GLU A 145 -14.82 3.37 9.75
N ALA A 146 -14.75 4.58 10.33
CA ALA A 146 -14.07 5.71 9.72
C ALA A 146 -12.56 5.50 9.59
N LEU A 147 -11.87 5.06 10.64
CA LEU A 147 -10.42 4.85 10.61
C LEU A 147 -10.02 3.69 9.67
N SER A 148 -10.81 2.62 9.65
CA SER A 148 -10.62 1.52 8.68
C SER A 148 -10.82 1.99 7.24
N ARG A 149 -11.77 2.90 6.99
CA ARG A 149 -11.99 3.51 5.68
C ARG A 149 -10.87 4.47 5.29
N ILE A 150 -10.47 5.39 6.16
CA ILE A 150 -9.58 6.50 5.82
C ILE A 150 -8.12 6.06 5.70
N ILE A 151 -7.64 5.23 6.63
CA ILE A 151 -6.23 4.84 6.75
C ILE A 151 -6.02 3.33 6.88
N GLY A 152 -7.09 2.52 6.80
CA GLY A 152 -6.97 1.07 6.75
C GLY A 152 -6.65 0.41 8.09
N ILE A 153 -6.78 1.10 9.23
CA ILE A 153 -6.42 0.54 10.53
C ILE A 153 -7.62 0.01 11.30
N LYS A 154 -7.38 -1.00 12.14
CA LYS A 154 -8.27 -1.38 13.23
C LYS A 154 -7.61 -1.00 14.56
N PRO A 155 -8.05 0.08 15.24
CA PRO A 155 -7.39 0.57 16.44
C PRO A 155 -7.43 -0.46 17.58
N ALA A 156 -6.31 -0.64 18.28
CA ALA A 156 -6.22 -1.46 19.50
C ALA A 156 -6.50 -0.66 20.77
N PHE A 157 -6.68 0.66 20.64
CA PHE A 157 -6.90 1.55 21.77
C PHE A 157 -8.07 2.49 21.51
N MET A 158 -8.82 2.73 22.58
CA MET A 158 -9.70 3.88 22.66
C MET A 158 -9.47 4.60 23.97
N ARG A 159 -9.57 5.93 23.94
CA ARG A 159 -9.65 6.73 25.15
C ARG A 159 -11.12 7.07 25.40
N PRO A 160 -11.68 6.78 26.58
CA PRO A 160 -13.05 7.20 26.89
C PRO A 160 -13.10 8.73 27.05
N PRO A 161 -14.08 9.42 26.45
CA PRO A 161 -14.35 10.83 26.73
C PRO A 161 -14.35 11.13 28.24
N PHE A 162 -13.76 12.25 28.62
CA PHE A 162 -13.61 12.70 30.03
C PHE A 162 -12.83 11.71 30.94
N GLY A 163 -12.09 10.76 30.37
CA GLY A 163 -11.47 9.66 31.12
C GLY A 163 -12.48 8.75 31.83
N SER A 164 -13.78 8.88 31.53
CA SER A 164 -14.87 8.31 32.33
C SER A 164 -15.32 6.97 31.79
N TYR A 165 -15.18 5.91 32.61
CA TYR A 165 -15.57 4.55 32.22
C TYR A 165 -16.12 3.74 33.41
N ASN A 166 -16.81 2.64 33.09
CA ASN A 166 -17.27 1.65 34.06
C ASN A 166 -17.12 0.23 33.46
N GLY A 167 -17.54 -0.80 34.21
CA GLY A 167 -17.40 -2.19 33.76
C GLY A 167 -18.10 -2.52 32.43
N ASN A 168 -19.18 -1.82 32.09
CA ASN A 168 -19.84 -1.97 30.78
C ASN A 168 -18.94 -1.46 29.65
N ILE A 169 -18.34 -0.26 29.80
CA ILE A 169 -17.42 0.30 28.79
C ILE A 169 -16.19 -0.59 28.62
N GLN A 170 -15.58 -1.04 29.72
CA GLN A 170 -14.45 -1.97 29.67
C GLN A 170 -14.81 -3.27 28.94
N SER A 171 -15.98 -3.84 29.23
CA SER A 171 -16.47 -5.06 28.58
C SER A 171 -16.71 -4.86 27.08
N VAL A 172 -17.30 -3.72 26.68
CA VAL A 172 -17.50 -3.38 25.27
C VAL A 172 -16.16 -3.19 24.56
N ALA A 173 -15.23 -2.40 25.12
CA ALA A 173 -13.90 -2.24 24.54
C ALA A 173 -13.17 -3.58 24.38
N ALA A 174 -13.23 -4.41 25.43
CA ALA A 174 -12.66 -5.76 25.44
C ALA A 174 -13.25 -6.66 24.34
N GLY A 175 -14.57 -6.69 24.19
CA GLY A 175 -15.25 -7.45 23.13
C GLY A 175 -14.92 -6.96 21.72
N ARG A 176 -14.42 -5.73 21.60
CA ARG A 176 -13.97 -5.10 20.36
C ARG A 176 -12.45 -5.21 20.13
N GLY A 177 -11.72 -5.84 21.05
CA GLY A 177 -10.26 -5.97 21.02
C GLY A 177 -9.52 -4.67 21.30
N GLN A 178 -10.16 -3.72 22.00
CA GLN A 178 -9.57 -2.44 22.38
C GLN A 178 -9.26 -2.40 23.88
N SER A 179 -8.11 -1.83 24.20
CA SER A 179 -7.73 -1.42 25.56
C SER A 179 -8.15 0.02 25.82
N LEU A 180 -8.36 0.37 27.09
CA LEU A 180 -8.65 1.75 27.49
C LEU A 180 -7.33 2.50 27.68
N ALA A 181 -7.23 3.66 27.06
CA ALA A 181 -6.09 4.56 27.16
C ALA A 181 -6.42 5.74 28.09
N LEU A 182 -5.76 5.82 29.23
CA LEU A 182 -5.85 6.93 30.18
C LEU A 182 -4.50 7.69 30.13
N TRP A 183 -4.11 8.33 31.24
CA TRP A 183 -2.89 9.13 31.37
C TRP A 183 -2.45 9.17 32.84
N ASP A 184 -1.17 9.43 33.06
CA ASP A 184 -0.58 9.67 34.40
C ASP A 184 -0.26 11.15 34.62
N TRP A 185 -0.29 11.96 33.55
CA TRP A 185 -0.10 13.41 33.59
C TRP A 185 -1.10 14.14 32.71
N ASP A 186 -1.75 15.14 33.28
CA ASP A 186 -2.80 15.92 32.63
C ASP A 186 -2.42 17.39 32.55
N THR A 187 -2.19 17.89 31.34
CA THR A 187 -1.79 19.30 31.15
C THR A 187 -2.89 20.30 31.54
N GLY A 188 -4.14 19.85 31.61
CA GLY A 188 -5.33 20.67 31.79
C GLY A 188 -5.49 21.75 30.73
N ASP A 189 -4.90 21.55 29.55
CA ASP A 189 -4.88 22.51 28.45
C ASP A 189 -6.29 22.84 27.94
N ALA A 190 -7.20 21.86 27.97
CA ALA A 190 -8.63 22.06 27.70
C ALA A 190 -9.49 22.34 28.96
N ASP A 191 -8.92 22.23 30.17
CA ASP A 191 -9.64 22.37 31.45
C ASP A 191 -9.42 23.75 32.12
N GLY A 192 -8.95 24.73 31.34
CA GLY A 192 -8.78 26.11 31.78
C GLY A 192 -7.44 26.41 32.46
N ASN A 193 -6.46 25.50 32.41
CA ASN A 193 -5.09 25.86 32.79
C ASN A 193 -4.52 26.91 31.82
N THR A 194 -3.76 27.85 32.37
CA THR A 194 -2.93 28.74 31.55
C THR A 194 -1.74 27.97 30.98
N THR A 195 -1.19 28.43 29.86
CA THR A 195 0.01 27.82 29.26
C THR A 195 1.21 27.77 30.23
N ALA A 196 1.28 28.67 31.21
CA ALA A 196 2.31 28.62 32.25
C ALA A 196 2.12 27.44 33.21
N GLN A 197 0.88 27.12 33.57
CA GLN A 197 0.56 25.97 34.42
C GLN A 197 0.82 24.66 33.68
N SER A 198 0.38 24.54 32.43
CA SER A 198 0.65 23.35 31.60
C SER A 198 2.15 23.15 31.36
N LYS A 199 2.93 24.22 31.15
CA LYS A 199 4.40 24.14 31.07
C LYS A 199 5.05 23.68 32.37
N ALA A 200 4.58 24.17 33.50
CA ALA A 200 5.09 23.77 34.81
C ALA A 200 4.90 22.26 35.05
N LEU A 201 3.83 21.67 34.50
CA LEU A 201 3.63 20.23 34.53
C LEU A 201 4.68 19.47 33.72
N TYR A 202 5.03 19.90 32.49
CA TYR A 202 6.14 19.25 31.78
C TYR A 202 7.46 19.37 32.54
N ASP A 203 7.68 20.52 33.19
CA ASP A 203 8.87 20.69 34.03
C ASP A 203 8.84 19.74 35.24
N ASP A 204 7.67 19.48 35.82
CA ASP A 204 7.49 18.48 36.88
C ASP A 204 7.76 17.06 36.39
N VAL A 205 7.26 16.69 35.21
CA VAL A 205 7.59 15.42 34.54
C VAL A 205 9.11 15.27 34.39
N ALA A 206 9.77 16.32 33.88
CA ALA A 206 11.22 16.33 33.67
C ALA A 206 12.05 16.37 34.98
N ARG A 207 11.48 16.85 36.09
CA ARG A 207 12.12 16.87 37.42
C ARG A 207 11.89 15.57 38.19
N ALA A 208 10.75 14.95 38.00
CA ALA A 208 10.42 13.70 38.66
C ALA A 208 11.46 12.65 38.25
N LYS A 209 11.90 11.80 39.17
CA LYS A 209 12.71 10.59 38.82
C LYS A 209 11.90 9.54 38.05
N VAL A 210 10.77 9.95 37.50
CA VAL A 210 9.87 9.18 36.68
C VAL A 210 10.60 8.93 35.37
N LYS A 211 10.80 7.65 35.06
CA LYS A 211 11.57 7.26 33.88
C LYS A 211 10.77 7.50 32.61
N ASN A 212 9.46 7.71 32.67
CA ASN A 212 8.58 7.71 31.52
C ASN A 212 7.23 8.40 31.79
N ALA A 213 6.52 8.85 30.76
CA ALA A 213 5.23 9.54 30.99
C ALA A 213 4.25 9.31 29.84
N LEU A 214 2.97 9.29 30.17
CA LEU A 214 1.83 9.26 29.25
C LEU A 214 0.97 10.50 29.48
N ILE A 215 1.17 11.52 28.64
CA ILE A 215 0.66 12.87 28.87
C ILE A 215 -0.60 13.12 28.04
N LEU A 216 -1.65 13.62 28.68
CA LEU A 216 -2.89 14.09 28.04
C LEU A 216 -2.77 15.57 27.63
N GLU A 217 -3.13 15.82 26.37
CA GLU A 217 -3.28 17.12 25.72
C GLU A 217 -4.45 17.06 24.73
N HIS A 218 -4.83 18.19 24.14
CA HIS A 218 -5.91 18.29 23.15
C HIS A 218 -5.41 19.03 21.90
N GLU A 219 -5.48 18.39 20.74
CA GLU A 219 -5.02 19.03 19.50
C GLU A 219 -5.98 20.11 18.98
N THR A 220 -7.14 20.26 19.60
CA THR A 220 -8.15 21.27 19.27
C THR A 220 -7.82 22.64 19.85
N GLU A 221 -6.86 22.71 20.78
CA GLU A 221 -6.45 23.94 21.44
C GLU A 221 -5.29 24.63 20.70
N GLU A 222 -5.52 25.88 20.27
CA GLU A 222 -4.50 26.67 19.54
C GLU A 222 -3.21 26.81 20.36
N THR A 223 -3.34 27.05 21.67
CA THR A 223 -2.19 27.20 22.56
C THR A 223 -1.45 25.89 22.76
N THR A 224 -2.14 24.75 22.69
CA THR A 224 -1.47 23.45 22.73
C THR A 224 -0.57 23.31 21.51
N ALA A 225 -1.11 23.55 20.32
CA ALA A 225 -0.39 23.45 19.06
C ALA A 225 0.78 24.44 18.93
N THR A 226 0.58 25.70 19.34
CA THR A 226 1.51 26.80 19.06
C THR A 226 2.48 27.12 20.21
N VAL A 227 2.15 26.71 21.44
CA VAL A 227 2.93 27.07 22.64
C VAL A 227 3.39 25.86 23.44
N LEU A 228 2.52 24.87 23.66
CA LEU A 228 2.83 23.73 24.53
C LEU A 228 3.68 22.68 23.81
N VAL A 229 3.26 22.23 22.63
CA VAL A 229 4.01 21.27 21.80
C VAL A 229 5.47 21.68 21.59
N PRO A 230 5.81 22.90 21.11
CA PRO A 230 7.21 23.26 20.89
C PRO A 230 8.01 23.32 22.20
N TYR A 231 7.37 23.68 23.32
CA TYR A 231 8.01 23.67 24.63
C TYR A 231 8.30 22.24 25.12
N ALA A 232 7.31 21.35 25.05
CA ALA A 232 7.43 19.96 25.47
C ALA A 232 8.50 19.22 24.66
N LEU A 233 8.48 19.37 23.32
CA LEU A 233 9.49 18.79 22.43
C LEU A 233 10.90 19.24 22.85
N ASN A 234 11.12 20.55 23.02
CA ASN A 234 12.44 21.08 23.38
C ASN A 234 12.89 20.61 24.78
N LEU A 235 12.01 20.70 25.77
CA LEU A 235 12.32 20.32 27.14
C LEU A 235 12.70 18.84 27.21
N PHE A 236 11.85 17.94 26.74
CA PHE A 236 12.06 16.51 26.92
C PHE A 236 13.27 16.00 26.13
N GLN A 237 13.50 16.51 24.92
CA GLN A 237 14.71 16.18 24.16
C GLN A 237 15.98 16.71 24.83
N SER A 238 15.95 17.93 25.39
CA SER A 238 17.11 18.48 26.13
C SER A 238 17.47 17.65 27.37
N LYS A 239 16.50 16.92 27.92
CA LYS A 239 16.67 16.00 29.06
C LYS A 239 16.99 14.56 28.63
N GLY A 240 17.02 14.29 27.33
CA GLY A 240 17.39 12.99 26.77
C GLY A 240 16.27 11.95 26.75
N TYR A 241 15.00 12.36 26.90
CA TYR A 241 13.86 11.45 26.75
C TYR A 241 13.59 11.12 25.28
N ASN A 242 13.07 9.93 25.04
CA ASN A 242 12.53 9.53 23.74
C ASN A 242 11.08 9.98 23.63
N LEU A 243 10.73 10.71 22.58
CA LEU A 243 9.34 11.13 22.32
C LEU A 243 8.71 10.18 21.31
N VAL A 244 7.84 9.30 21.80
CA VAL A 244 7.39 8.09 21.09
C VAL A 244 5.87 8.00 21.09
N THR A 245 5.32 7.07 20.31
CA THR A 245 3.89 6.75 20.40
C THR A 245 3.57 6.08 21.73
N MET A 246 2.33 6.22 22.20
CA MET A 246 1.83 5.50 23.38
C MET A 246 2.07 3.99 23.27
N ALA A 247 1.78 3.37 22.13
CA ALA A 247 2.00 1.93 21.92
C ALA A 247 3.48 1.53 22.13
N GLN A 248 4.42 2.33 21.61
CA GLN A 248 5.85 2.09 21.86
C GLN A 248 6.21 2.29 23.33
N CYS A 249 5.71 3.34 23.97
CA CYS A 249 5.89 3.60 25.40
C CYS A 249 5.33 2.47 26.29
N LEU A 250 4.32 1.74 25.82
CA LEU A 250 3.72 0.59 26.51
C LEU A 250 4.34 -0.76 26.10
N GLY A 251 5.11 -0.82 25.01
CA GLY A 251 5.67 -2.07 24.48
C GLY A 251 4.64 -3.02 23.87
N VAL A 252 3.59 -2.48 23.23
CA VAL A 252 2.47 -3.23 22.64
C VAL A 252 2.16 -2.75 21.23
N ASP A 253 1.40 -3.53 20.46
CA ASP A 253 1.01 -3.14 19.11
C ASP A 253 -0.06 -2.04 19.12
N PRO A 254 0.07 -0.98 18.28
CA PRO A 254 -0.92 0.11 18.23
C PRO A 254 -2.26 -0.28 17.61
N TYR A 255 -2.27 -1.35 16.80
CA TYR A 255 -3.39 -1.75 15.97
C TYR A 255 -3.62 -3.25 16.08
N GLN A 256 -4.89 -3.65 16.11
CA GLN A 256 -5.27 -5.06 16.02
C GLN A 256 -4.96 -5.63 14.63
N ALA A 257 -5.08 -4.78 13.61
CA ALA A 257 -4.76 -5.10 12.23
C ALA A 257 -4.51 -3.83 11.43
N ILE A 258 -3.64 -3.93 10.44
CA ILE A 258 -3.42 -2.94 9.39
C ILE A 258 -3.85 -3.57 8.08
N GLY A 259 -4.77 -2.90 7.40
CA GLY A 259 -5.37 -3.30 6.14
C GLY A 259 -5.22 -2.20 5.10
N VAL A 260 -6.18 -2.09 4.20
CA VAL A 260 -6.14 -1.10 3.11
C VAL A 260 -7.14 0.01 3.34
N ALA A 261 -6.67 1.26 3.19
CA ALA A 261 -7.56 2.41 3.10
C ALA A 261 -8.49 2.26 1.89
N GLN A 262 -9.73 2.72 2.05
CA GLN A 262 -10.77 2.65 1.05
C GLN A 262 -10.83 3.95 0.23
N GLN A 263 -11.42 3.87 -0.96
CA GLN A 263 -11.75 5.06 -1.75
C GLN A 263 -12.92 5.80 -1.09
N GLN A 264 -12.78 7.12 -1.00
CA GLN A 264 -13.85 7.96 -0.48
C GLN A 264 -15.06 7.89 -1.43
N THR A 265 -16.23 7.67 -0.85
CA THR A 265 -17.51 7.68 -1.58
C THR A 265 -18.43 8.73 -0.96
N SER A 266 -19.55 9.02 -1.62
CA SER A 266 -20.59 9.90 -1.07
C SER A 266 -21.22 9.37 0.23
N ALA A 267 -20.98 8.10 0.60
CA ALA A 267 -21.44 7.52 1.85
C ALA A 267 -20.57 7.89 3.07
N TRP A 268 -19.44 8.56 2.85
CA TRP A 268 -18.57 9.06 3.92
C TRP A 268 -19.08 10.43 4.35
N THR A 269 -19.91 10.44 5.39
CA THR A 269 -20.56 11.66 5.88
C THR A 269 -20.89 11.54 7.36
N CYS A 270 -20.89 12.66 8.06
CA CYS A 270 -21.42 12.78 9.42
C CYS A 270 -22.91 13.16 9.43
N ASN A 271 -23.52 13.46 8.28
CA ASN A 271 -24.95 13.72 8.18
C ASN A 271 -25.76 12.48 8.59
N GLY A 272 -26.76 12.67 9.45
CA GLY A 272 -27.59 11.56 9.95
C GLY A 272 -26.84 10.65 10.94
N THR A 273 -25.79 11.17 11.57
CA THR A 273 -25.08 10.53 12.69
C THR A 273 -25.25 11.39 13.96
N PRO A 274 -24.92 10.89 15.15
CA PRO A 274 -25.01 11.69 16.36
C PRO A 274 -24.18 12.98 16.30
N ASP A 275 -24.77 14.07 16.77
CA ASP A 275 -24.12 15.37 16.94
C ASP A 275 -23.16 15.35 18.14
N PRO A 276 -22.27 16.35 18.29
CA PRO A 276 -21.33 16.42 19.42
C PRO A 276 -22.06 16.35 20.77
N GLY A 277 -21.59 15.48 21.66
CA GLY A 277 -22.17 15.19 22.97
C GLY A 277 -23.36 14.22 22.95
N GLU A 278 -23.94 13.92 21.78
CA GLU A 278 -25.17 13.13 21.66
C GLU A 278 -24.90 11.65 21.35
N ALA A 279 -25.91 10.81 21.53
CA ALA A 279 -25.86 9.38 21.19
C ALA A 279 -26.92 8.99 20.15
N CYS A 280 -26.74 7.84 19.51
CA CYS A 280 -27.77 7.28 18.63
C CYS A 280 -29.08 7.00 19.39
N GLY A 281 -30.21 7.05 18.70
CA GLY A 281 -31.55 6.95 19.27
C GLY A 281 -32.59 7.73 18.45
N GLY A 282 -33.87 7.46 18.67
CA GLY A 282 -34.96 8.13 17.95
C GLY A 282 -34.88 7.91 16.44
N SER A 283 -34.60 8.97 15.68
CA SER A 283 -34.43 8.93 14.22
C SER A 283 -33.05 8.45 13.76
N ILE A 284 -32.05 8.40 14.65
CA ILE A 284 -30.69 7.95 14.33
C ILE A 284 -30.54 6.50 14.77
N ALA A 285 -30.48 5.58 13.82
CA ALA A 285 -30.29 4.17 14.11
C ALA A 285 -28.88 3.90 14.69
N CYS A 286 -28.83 3.14 15.79
CA CYS A 286 -27.58 2.66 16.37
C CYS A 286 -26.97 1.55 15.51
N LYS A 287 -25.65 1.60 15.31
CA LYS A 287 -24.83 0.57 14.69
C LYS A 287 -24.13 -0.25 15.77
N THR A 288 -24.17 -1.56 15.65
CA THR A 288 -23.50 -2.50 16.57
C THR A 288 -22.75 -3.57 15.79
N GLY A 289 -22.01 -4.43 16.51
CA GLY A 289 -21.17 -5.46 15.91
C GLY A 289 -19.80 -4.93 15.47
N THR A 290 -19.20 -5.57 14.47
CA THR A 290 -17.85 -5.23 13.98
C THR A 290 -17.95 -4.59 12.60
N PRO A 291 -17.36 -3.40 12.36
CA PRO A 291 -17.35 -2.79 11.05
C PRO A 291 -16.53 -3.64 10.05
N VAL A 292 -16.86 -3.51 8.77
CA VAL A 292 -16.17 -4.24 7.70
C VAL A 292 -14.74 -3.73 7.60
N PHE A 293 -13.79 -4.59 7.98
CA PHE A 293 -12.36 -4.31 7.90
C PHE A 293 -11.78 -4.96 6.64
N SER A 294 -11.19 -4.15 5.76
CA SER A 294 -10.63 -4.62 4.49
C SER A 294 -9.16 -5.01 4.67
N THR A 295 -8.87 -6.30 4.79
CA THR A 295 -7.49 -6.84 4.77
C THR A 295 -6.95 -7.04 3.36
N THR A 296 -7.85 -7.02 2.37
CA THR A 296 -7.57 -7.10 0.95
C THR A 296 -8.35 -6.00 0.23
N THR A 297 -7.84 -5.49 -0.88
CA THR A 297 -8.60 -4.55 -1.72
C THR A 297 -9.82 -5.25 -2.31
N ALA A 298 -11.03 -4.94 -1.82
CA ALA A 298 -12.27 -5.33 -2.49
C ALA A 298 -12.39 -4.58 -3.85
N PRO A 299 -12.91 -5.23 -4.91
CA PRO A 299 -12.84 -4.71 -6.26
C PRO A 299 -13.82 -3.55 -6.45
N SER A 300 -13.28 -2.34 -6.37
CA SER A 300 -13.81 -1.16 -7.03
C SER A 300 -12.63 -0.50 -7.74
N GLY A 301 -12.90 0.12 -8.91
CA GLY A 301 -11.90 0.50 -9.92
C GLY A 301 -10.66 1.29 -9.44
N PRO A 302 -9.63 1.40 -10.30
CA PRO A 302 -8.24 1.50 -9.88
C PRO A 302 -7.88 2.88 -9.31
N THR A 303 -7.32 2.92 -8.10
CA THR A 303 -6.32 3.94 -7.74
C THR A 303 -5.29 3.29 -6.83
N ALA A 304 -4.05 3.30 -7.31
CA ALA A 304 -2.95 2.42 -6.91
C ALA A 304 -2.20 2.90 -5.65
N THR A 305 -1.73 1.92 -4.86
CA THR A 305 -0.69 2.07 -3.83
C THR A 305 0.51 2.86 -4.37
N PRO A 306 1.11 3.78 -3.59
CA PRO A 306 2.34 4.46 -3.97
C PRO A 306 3.36 3.43 -4.42
N THR A 307 3.71 3.43 -5.70
CA THR A 307 4.74 2.52 -6.24
C THR A 307 6.00 3.36 -6.41
N PRO A 308 6.96 3.33 -5.46
CA PRO A 308 8.15 4.17 -5.51
C PRO A 308 9.14 3.61 -6.53
N ASN A 309 10.05 4.47 -6.98
CA ASN A 309 11.19 4.11 -7.81
C ASN A 309 10.83 3.40 -9.12
N GLN A 310 9.74 3.84 -9.75
CA GLN A 310 9.31 3.36 -11.06
C GLN A 310 10.05 4.06 -12.19
N TYR A 311 10.64 3.27 -13.07
CA TYR A 311 11.09 3.72 -14.38
C TYR A 311 9.93 3.49 -15.34
N ILE A 312 9.50 4.56 -16.02
CA ILE A 312 8.38 4.52 -16.96
C ILE A 312 8.94 4.42 -18.37
N HIS A 313 8.62 3.35 -19.09
CA HIS A 313 9.19 3.04 -20.39
C HIS A 313 8.16 3.20 -21.52
N PRO A 314 8.50 3.88 -22.63
CA PRO A 314 7.63 3.97 -23.80
C PRO A 314 7.58 2.62 -24.54
N ASN A 315 6.41 2.23 -25.03
CA ASN A 315 6.18 1.11 -25.94
C ASN A 315 6.75 -0.23 -25.45
N ALA A 316 6.92 -0.41 -24.13
CA ALA A 316 7.64 -1.52 -23.51
C ALA A 316 9.15 -1.63 -23.85
N ASN A 317 9.76 -0.56 -24.35
CA ASN A 317 11.21 -0.48 -24.55
C ASN A 317 11.92 -0.22 -23.22
N ALA A 318 12.38 -1.29 -22.57
CA ALA A 318 13.05 -1.23 -21.27
C ALA A 318 14.42 -0.50 -21.29
N GLY A 319 14.94 -0.12 -22.46
CA GLY A 319 16.15 0.69 -22.59
C GLY A 319 15.88 2.20 -22.64
N LYS A 320 14.61 2.61 -22.78
CA LYS A 320 14.19 4.01 -22.81
C LYS A 320 13.35 4.37 -21.58
N CYS A 321 13.58 5.54 -21.02
CA CYS A 321 12.96 5.97 -19.77
C CYS A 321 12.38 7.39 -19.91
N LEU A 322 11.18 7.57 -19.37
CA LEU A 322 10.60 8.89 -19.12
C LEU A 322 11.53 9.66 -18.18
N THR A 323 11.98 10.81 -18.62
CA THR A 323 13.05 11.57 -17.98
C THR A 323 12.62 13.01 -17.79
N ALA A 324 12.89 13.56 -16.62
CA ALA A 324 12.81 15.00 -16.40
C ALA A 324 14.18 15.62 -16.69
N ALA A 325 14.23 16.60 -17.61
CA ALA A 325 15.49 17.21 -18.06
C ALA A 325 16.27 17.91 -16.91
N SER A 326 15.57 18.40 -15.88
CA SER A 326 16.16 18.91 -14.63
C SER A 326 15.12 18.92 -13.50
N ASN A 327 15.50 19.35 -12.29
CA ASN A 327 14.60 19.52 -11.13
C ASN A 327 13.97 20.94 -11.04
N ALA A 328 14.09 21.76 -12.08
CA ALA A 328 13.45 23.07 -12.10
C ALA A 328 11.96 22.95 -12.48
N ASP A 329 11.10 23.80 -11.90
CA ASP A 329 9.72 23.93 -12.36
C ASP A 329 9.72 24.40 -13.82
N GLY A 330 8.92 23.73 -14.66
CA GLY A 330 8.88 23.95 -16.10
C GLY A 330 9.94 23.18 -16.89
N ALA A 331 10.76 22.34 -16.24
CA ALA A 331 11.65 21.43 -16.97
C ALA A 331 10.83 20.44 -17.81
N VAL A 332 11.25 20.25 -19.07
CA VAL A 332 10.55 19.35 -20.00
C VAL A 332 10.64 17.90 -19.54
N VAL A 333 9.61 17.14 -19.88
CA VAL A 333 9.61 15.68 -19.75
C VAL A 333 9.83 15.07 -21.12
N GLU A 334 10.85 14.23 -21.24
CA GLU A 334 11.34 13.66 -22.50
C GLU A 334 11.64 12.16 -22.37
N ILE A 335 11.97 11.51 -23.48
CA ILE A 335 12.54 10.16 -23.47
C ILE A 335 14.06 10.23 -23.60
N GLU A 336 14.75 9.51 -22.71
CA GLU A 336 16.19 9.27 -22.77
C GLU A 336 16.48 7.77 -22.68
N ASP A 337 17.73 7.39 -22.91
CA ASP A 337 18.23 6.08 -22.47
C ASP A 337 18.11 5.94 -20.94
N CYS A 338 17.77 4.74 -20.47
CA CYS A 338 17.69 4.50 -19.04
C CYS A 338 19.07 4.58 -18.37
N LEU A 339 19.18 5.46 -17.38
CA LEU A 339 20.34 5.71 -16.55
C LEU A 339 20.47 4.64 -15.46
N SER A 340 21.65 4.50 -14.85
CA SER A 340 21.88 3.52 -13.79
C SER A 340 20.92 3.68 -12.61
N ALA A 341 20.68 2.58 -11.88
CA ALA A 341 19.80 2.55 -10.73
C ALA A 341 20.23 3.61 -9.70
N GLY A 342 19.28 4.44 -9.27
CA GLY A 342 19.53 5.56 -8.35
C GLY A 342 19.52 6.93 -9.03
N SER A 343 19.38 7.00 -10.36
CA SER A 343 19.13 8.27 -11.05
C SER A 343 17.81 8.89 -10.60
N THR A 344 17.86 10.08 -10.03
CA THR A 344 16.67 10.80 -9.54
C THR A 344 15.84 11.39 -10.68
N SER A 345 16.40 11.58 -11.87
CA SER A 345 15.72 12.17 -13.05
C SER A 345 14.89 11.19 -13.86
N GLN A 346 14.91 9.90 -13.51
CA GLN A 346 14.13 8.83 -14.15
C GLN A 346 13.38 7.95 -13.15
N SER A 347 13.47 8.27 -11.87
CA SER A 347 12.85 7.53 -10.78
C SER A 347 11.54 8.20 -10.39
N TRP A 348 10.42 7.65 -10.86
CA TRP A 348 9.09 8.17 -10.64
C TRP A 348 8.37 7.45 -9.50
N THR A 349 7.61 8.18 -8.71
CA THR A 349 6.73 7.64 -7.67
C THR A 349 5.29 7.85 -8.08
N LEU A 350 4.55 6.78 -8.29
CA LEU A 350 3.15 6.87 -8.67
C LEU A 350 2.31 6.81 -7.41
N SER A 351 1.65 7.90 -7.02
CA SER A 351 0.93 8.00 -5.76
C SER A 351 -0.34 8.82 -5.92
N GLY A 352 -1.51 8.22 -5.60
CA GLY A 352 -2.77 8.97 -5.49
C GLY A 352 -3.19 9.73 -6.75
N GLY A 353 -2.84 9.23 -7.94
CA GLY A 353 -3.09 9.89 -9.22
C GLY A 353 -1.95 10.81 -9.68
N ALA A 354 -1.03 11.22 -8.80
CA ALA A 354 0.16 11.94 -9.20
C ALA A 354 1.26 10.98 -9.69
N ILE A 355 1.99 11.40 -10.71
CA ILE A 355 3.24 10.76 -11.16
C ILE A 355 4.37 11.70 -10.74
N GLN A 356 5.00 11.37 -9.62
CA GLN A 356 5.93 12.25 -8.90
C GLN A 356 7.39 11.95 -9.23
N ILE A 357 8.26 12.95 -9.11
CA ILE A 357 9.71 12.86 -9.29
C ILE A 357 10.42 13.85 -8.36
N PHE A 358 11.70 13.63 -8.06
CA PHE A 358 12.50 14.48 -7.15
C PHE A 358 11.85 14.77 -5.78
N GLY A 359 10.97 13.88 -5.31
CA GLY A 359 10.28 13.98 -4.02
C GLY A 359 9.06 14.92 -4.01
N ASN A 360 9.11 16.05 -4.71
CA ASN A 360 8.02 17.05 -4.68
C ASN A 360 7.59 17.61 -6.05
N LYS A 361 8.07 17.04 -7.16
CA LYS A 361 7.68 17.44 -8.52
C LYS A 361 6.69 16.43 -9.09
N CYS A 362 5.78 16.88 -9.94
CA CYS A 362 4.73 16.09 -10.54
C CYS A 362 4.80 16.23 -12.07
N LEU A 363 4.49 15.15 -12.80
CA LEU A 363 4.24 15.18 -14.23
C LEU A 363 3.03 16.09 -14.49
N ASP A 364 3.25 17.11 -15.31
CA ASP A 364 2.38 18.28 -15.42
C ASP A 364 2.11 18.60 -16.89
N VAL A 365 0.82 18.75 -17.23
CA VAL A 365 0.43 19.30 -18.55
C VAL A 365 0.69 20.81 -18.53
N THR A 366 1.59 21.28 -19.39
CA THR A 366 2.05 22.68 -19.39
C THR A 366 0.88 23.66 -19.44
N GLY A 367 0.76 24.49 -18.41
CA GLY A 367 -0.28 25.50 -18.28
C GLY A 367 -1.72 24.94 -18.19
N GLY A 368 -1.88 23.62 -17.99
CA GLY A 368 -3.18 22.96 -18.02
C GLY A 368 -3.90 23.05 -19.38
N ALA A 369 -3.17 23.32 -20.47
CA ALA A 369 -3.77 23.50 -21.78
C ALA A 369 -4.32 22.18 -22.33
N THR A 370 -5.54 22.21 -22.88
CA THR A 370 -6.24 21.01 -23.37
C THR A 370 -6.02 20.72 -24.86
N ALA A 371 -5.18 21.51 -25.54
CA ALA A 371 -4.90 21.32 -26.96
C ALA A 371 -4.03 20.08 -27.19
N ALA A 372 -4.40 19.25 -28.18
CA ALA A 372 -3.58 18.11 -28.59
C ALA A 372 -2.19 18.61 -29.05
N GLY A 373 -1.13 17.94 -28.58
CA GLY A 373 0.26 18.34 -28.81
C GLY A 373 0.85 19.25 -27.73
N THR A 374 0.07 19.65 -26.72
CA THR A 374 0.59 20.37 -25.54
C THR A 374 1.70 19.54 -24.89
N LYS A 375 2.85 20.17 -24.64
CA LYS A 375 4.05 19.50 -24.14
C LYS A 375 3.98 19.24 -22.64
N MET A 376 4.66 18.18 -22.22
CA MET A 376 4.76 17.80 -20.82
C MET A 376 5.94 18.49 -20.14
N GLN A 377 5.74 18.88 -18.89
CA GLN A 377 6.76 19.42 -18.02
C GLN A 377 6.68 18.73 -16.64
N ILE A 378 7.63 19.04 -15.76
CA ILE A 378 7.45 18.84 -14.33
C ILE A 378 7.14 20.17 -13.65
N TRP A 379 6.38 20.11 -12.57
CA TRP A 379 6.10 21.26 -11.72
C TRP A 379 5.98 20.81 -10.26
N THR A 380 6.19 21.72 -9.31
CA THR A 380 5.95 21.45 -7.89
C THR A 380 4.55 20.88 -7.69
N CYS A 381 4.46 19.71 -7.04
CA CYS A 381 3.21 19.03 -6.79
C CYS A 381 2.30 19.91 -5.93
N SER A 382 1.07 20.14 -6.37
CA SER A 382 0.07 20.87 -5.60
C SER A 382 -1.20 20.03 -5.45
N THR A 383 -1.73 20.02 -4.22
CA THR A 383 -2.99 19.35 -3.92
C THR A 383 -4.13 20.05 -4.68
N GLY A 384 -4.91 19.28 -5.44
CA GLY A 384 -6.03 19.81 -6.24
C GLY A 384 -5.69 20.29 -7.66
N SER A 385 -4.42 20.21 -8.10
CA SER A 385 -4.05 20.56 -9.48
C SER A 385 -4.49 19.48 -10.45
N THR A 386 -5.56 19.73 -11.21
CA THR A 386 -6.13 18.77 -12.16
C THR A 386 -5.18 18.43 -13.31
N ASN A 387 -4.29 19.35 -13.69
CA ASN A 387 -3.26 19.17 -14.72
C ASN A 387 -2.08 18.26 -14.28
N GLN A 388 -2.08 17.78 -13.03
CA GLN A 388 -1.09 16.85 -12.46
C GLN A 388 -1.69 15.49 -12.09
N GLN A 389 -2.98 15.26 -12.40
CA GLN A 389 -3.69 14.03 -12.05
C GLN A 389 -3.76 13.07 -13.23
N TRP A 390 -3.34 11.83 -13.02
CA TRP A 390 -3.22 10.80 -14.03
C TRP A 390 -3.94 9.53 -13.59
N SER A 391 -4.67 8.93 -14.52
CA SER A 391 -5.29 7.63 -14.38
C SER A 391 -4.47 6.60 -15.13
N LEU A 392 -4.11 5.51 -14.46
CA LEU A 392 -3.36 4.43 -15.06
C LEU A 392 -4.28 3.24 -15.29
N SER A 393 -4.47 2.90 -16.56
CA SER A 393 -5.28 1.75 -16.99
C SER A 393 -4.43 0.85 -17.90
N GLY A 394 -3.94 -0.24 -17.33
CA GLY A 394 -2.97 -1.12 -17.99
C GLY A 394 -1.67 -0.38 -18.35
N SER A 395 -1.38 -0.32 -19.64
CA SER A 395 -0.24 0.42 -20.21
C SER A 395 -0.59 1.85 -20.64
N THR A 396 -1.83 2.30 -20.47
CA THR A 396 -2.21 3.67 -20.82
C THR A 396 -2.07 4.58 -19.59
N ILE A 397 -1.48 5.76 -19.77
CA ILE A 397 -1.44 6.84 -18.79
C ILE A 397 -2.35 7.96 -19.33
N GLN A 398 -3.54 8.07 -18.77
CA GLN A 398 -4.57 9.03 -19.19
C GLN A 398 -4.58 10.24 -18.27
N TRP A 399 -4.76 11.44 -18.81
CA TRP A 399 -4.99 12.63 -18.01
C TRP A 399 -6.37 12.54 -17.34
N SER A 400 -6.41 12.48 -16.00
CA SER A 400 -7.63 12.23 -15.23
C SER A 400 -8.70 13.29 -15.50
N GLY A 401 -9.92 12.85 -15.86
CA GLY A 401 -11.02 13.75 -16.22
C GLY A 401 -10.99 14.25 -17.67
N HIS A 402 -10.01 13.84 -18.47
CA HIS A 402 -9.85 14.25 -19.87
C HIS A 402 -9.78 13.04 -20.83
N SER A 403 -10.05 13.25 -22.12
CA SER A 403 -9.92 12.25 -23.19
C SER A 403 -8.53 12.19 -23.83
N SER A 404 -7.53 12.77 -23.16
CA SER A 404 -6.14 12.84 -23.62
C SER A 404 -5.23 11.95 -22.79
N CYS A 405 -4.20 11.40 -23.43
CA CYS A 405 -3.24 10.45 -22.88
C CYS A 405 -1.82 10.99 -23.02
N LEU A 406 -0.92 10.55 -22.12
CA LEU A 406 0.51 10.76 -22.29
C LEU A 406 0.97 10.06 -23.57
N ASP A 407 1.59 10.83 -24.46
CA ASP A 407 1.85 10.48 -25.85
C ASP A 407 3.32 10.74 -26.19
N LEU A 408 3.99 9.70 -26.68
CA LEU A 408 5.33 9.81 -27.24
C LEU A 408 5.21 10.53 -28.59
N THR A 409 5.70 11.76 -28.65
CA THR A 409 5.58 12.63 -29.84
C THR A 409 6.07 11.90 -31.08
N GLY A 410 5.17 11.66 -32.04
CA GLY A 410 5.46 10.96 -33.29
C GLY A 410 5.92 9.51 -33.15
N GLY A 411 5.82 8.92 -31.95
CA GLY A 411 6.32 7.58 -31.64
C GLY A 411 7.85 7.43 -31.68
N SER A 412 8.59 8.55 -31.74
CA SER A 412 10.06 8.52 -31.88
C SER A 412 10.75 8.17 -30.56
N LEU A 413 11.67 7.20 -30.59
CA LEU A 413 12.50 6.79 -29.45
C LEU A 413 13.86 7.51 -29.41
N THR A 414 14.05 8.55 -30.21
CA THR A 414 15.26 9.38 -30.17
C THR A 414 15.34 10.13 -28.83
N ASN A 415 16.53 10.17 -28.24
CA ASN A 415 16.79 10.96 -27.03
C ASN A 415 16.41 12.43 -27.24
N ASN A 416 15.97 13.10 -26.18
CA ASN A 416 15.41 14.46 -26.14
C ASN A 416 14.06 14.62 -26.87
N ASN A 417 13.38 13.53 -27.22
CA ASN A 417 12.02 13.63 -27.76
C ASN A 417 11.04 14.00 -26.63
N VAL A 418 10.56 15.25 -26.65
CA VAL A 418 9.69 15.80 -25.61
C VAL A 418 8.29 15.18 -25.69
N MET A 419 7.78 14.76 -24.55
CA MET A 419 6.47 14.17 -24.37
C MET A 419 5.35 15.18 -24.58
N GLN A 420 4.18 14.70 -24.98
CA GLN A 420 2.98 15.53 -25.15
C GLN A 420 1.73 14.85 -24.62
N ILE A 421 0.63 15.59 -24.52
CA ILE A 421 -0.70 15.00 -24.50
C ILE A 421 -1.27 14.88 -25.93
N TRP A 422 -1.99 13.81 -26.18
CA TRP A 422 -2.78 13.65 -27.40
C TRP A 422 -4.07 12.90 -27.10
N THR A 423 -5.07 12.99 -27.98
CA THR A 423 -6.30 12.19 -27.86
C THR A 423 -5.95 10.73 -27.65
N CYS A 424 -6.58 10.07 -26.68
CA CYS A 424 -6.35 8.65 -26.41
C CYS A 424 -6.78 7.80 -27.62
N THR A 425 -5.80 7.29 -28.37
CA THR A 425 -6.02 6.44 -29.55
C THR A 425 -5.83 4.95 -29.24
N GLY A 426 -5.13 4.64 -28.14
CA GLY A 426 -4.69 3.29 -27.83
C GLY A 426 -3.53 2.79 -28.71
N GLY A 427 -2.98 3.67 -29.56
CA GLY A 427 -1.84 3.39 -30.42
C GLY A 427 -0.56 3.10 -29.62
N PRO A 428 0.47 2.50 -30.27
CA PRO A 428 1.70 2.10 -29.61
C PRO A 428 2.35 3.23 -28.83
N ASN A 429 2.41 4.43 -29.40
CA ASN A 429 3.02 5.64 -28.82
C ASN A 429 2.32 6.18 -27.54
N GLN A 430 1.26 5.53 -27.07
CA GLN A 430 0.55 5.85 -25.82
C GLN A 430 0.59 4.67 -24.83
N LYS A 431 1.51 3.72 -25.04
CA LYS A 431 1.69 2.53 -24.21
C LYS A 431 2.95 2.67 -23.37
N TRP A 432 2.81 2.38 -22.08
CA TRP A 432 3.82 2.62 -21.05
C TRP A 432 3.96 1.37 -20.17
N THR A 433 5.19 0.91 -19.95
CA THR A 433 5.50 -0.10 -18.93
C THR A 433 6.23 0.53 -17.77
N ARG A 434 6.22 -0.13 -16.61
CA ARG A 434 6.79 0.39 -15.37
C ARG A 434 7.62 -0.70 -14.70
N THR A 435 8.82 -0.36 -14.22
CA THR A 435 9.73 -1.29 -13.55
C THR A 435 10.36 -0.63 -12.31
N THR A 436 10.77 -1.41 -11.31
CA THR A 436 11.35 -0.91 -10.04
C THR A 436 12.85 -0.58 -10.11
N GLY A 437 13.44 -0.64 -11.30
CA GLY A 437 14.84 -0.35 -11.59
C GLY A 437 14.96 0.05 -13.05
N PRO A 438 16.11 0.52 -13.56
CA PRO A 438 16.20 1.11 -14.90
C PRO A 438 15.84 0.23 -16.09
N GLY A 439 15.42 -1.02 -15.87
CA GLY A 439 15.55 -2.09 -16.83
C GLY A 439 17.04 -2.43 -16.96
N SER A 440 17.42 -3.67 -16.67
CA SER A 440 18.81 -4.09 -16.90
C SER A 440 19.07 -4.12 -18.41
N GLY A 441 19.57 -3.01 -18.95
CA GLY A 441 20.35 -2.98 -20.17
C GLY A 441 21.74 -3.60 -20.01
N SER A 442 21.95 -4.48 -19.02
CA SER A 442 23.15 -5.29 -18.90
C SER A 442 22.91 -6.53 -18.03
N GLY A 443 23.06 -7.70 -18.66
CA GLY A 443 23.55 -8.97 -18.13
C GLY A 443 22.92 -9.59 -16.87
N THR A 444 22.26 -10.73 -17.06
CA THR A 444 21.92 -11.82 -16.11
C THR A 444 20.58 -11.73 -15.34
N THR A 445 19.68 -12.63 -15.72
CA THR A 445 18.29 -12.87 -15.28
C THR A 445 18.18 -13.66 -13.96
N PRO A 446 17.20 -13.36 -13.09
CA PRO A 446 16.50 -14.35 -12.25
C PRO A 446 15.17 -14.80 -12.91
N PRO A 447 14.65 -16.00 -12.59
CA PRO A 447 13.69 -16.73 -13.41
C PRO A 447 12.23 -16.25 -13.26
N PRO A 448 11.38 -16.41 -14.31
CA PRO A 448 9.94 -16.17 -14.22
C PRO A 448 9.22 -17.22 -13.36
N PRO A 449 8.00 -16.94 -12.86
CA PRO A 449 7.18 -17.91 -12.12
C PRO A 449 6.80 -19.11 -13.02
N ALA A 450 6.77 -20.31 -12.43
CA ALA A 450 6.48 -21.55 -13.12
C ALA A 450 5.04 -21.57 -13.70
N THR A 451 4.92 -21.37 -15.01
CA THR A 451 3.77 -21.81 -15.81
C THR A 451 4.17 -23.04 -16.60
N THR A 452 3.44 -24.15 -16.44
CA THR A 452 3.66 -25.40 -17.17
C THR A 452 3.62 -25.16 -18.69
N GLY A 453 4.75 -25.35 -19.38
CA GLY A 453 4.84 -25.14 -20.83
C GLY A 453 4.23 -26.29 -21.65
N SER A 454 4.18 -26.11 -22.97
CA SER A 454 3.65 -27.08 -23.95
C SER A 454 4.73 -27.48 -24.96
N THR A 455 4.61 -28.68 -25.53
CA THR A 455 5.29 -29.02 -26.79
C THR A 455 4.48 -28.52 -27.99
N ILE A 456 5.16 -27.99 -29.01
CA ILE A 456 4.54 -27.62 -30.29
C ILE A 456 4.89 -28.71 -31.32
N ARG A 457 3.89 -29.36 -31.91
CA ARG A 457 4.09 -30.52 -32.79
C ARG A 457 3.50 -30.26 -34.17
N PRO A 458 4.19 -30.59 -35.28
CA PRO A 458 3.58 -30.52 -36.61
C PRO A 458 2.30 -31.37 -36.66
N GLY A 459 1.27 -30.89 -37.35
CA GLY A 459 -0.02 -31.59 -37.48
C GLY A 459 0.11 -33.02 -38.02
N ALA A 460 1.13 -33.26 -38.84
CA ALA A 460 1.46 -34.55 -39.44
C ALA A 460 2.22 -35.52 -38.51
N SER A 461 2.63 -35.13 -37.29
CA SER A 461 3.38 -36.00 -36.40
C SER A 461 3.18 -35.69 -34.92
N ALA A 462 2.74 -36.70 -34.15
CA ALA A 462 2.61 -36.60 -32.71
C ALA A 462 3.93 -36.85 -31.94
N SER A 463 4.97 -37.33 -32.61
CA SER A 463 6.27 -37.68 -32.00
C SER A 463 7.41 -36.71 -32.37
N THR A 464 7.10 -35.66 -33.14
CA THR A 464 8.05 -34.63 -33.57
C THR A 464 7.69 -33.30 -32.92
N CYS A 465 8.68 -32.61 -32.37
CA CYS A 465 8.54 -31.38 -31.59
C CYS A 465 9.37 -30.24 -32.17
N LEU A 466 8.80 -29.04 -32.13
CA LEU A 466 9.50 -27.79 -32.39
C LEU A 466 10.57 -27.57 -31.33
N THR A 467 11.81 -27.42 -31.77
CA THR A 467 12.98 -27.40 -30.89
C THR A 467 13.88 -26.22 -31.24
N ALA A 468 14.22 -25.42 -30.23
CA ALA A 468 15.29 -24.43 -30.36
C ALA A 468 16.66 -25.14 -30.30
N SER A 469 17.54 -24.88 -31.27
CA SER A 469 18.84 -25.58 -31.36
C SER A 469 19.81 -25.27 -30.21
N SER A 470 19.67 -24.10 -29.57
CA SER A 470 20.38 -23.72 -28.34
C SER A 470 19.68 -22.54 -27.66
N ASN A 471 20.12 -22.14 -26.46
CA ASN A 471 19.62 -20.97 -25.74
C ASN A 471 20.46 -19.72 -26.06
N SER A 472 20.50 -19.30 -27.31
CA SER A 472 21.29 -18.14 -27.75
C SER A 472 20.59 -17.37 -28.86
N ASN A 473 20.81 -16.06 -28.94
CA ASN A 473 20.27 -15.23 -30.01
C ASN A 473 20.70 -15.77 -31.38
N GLY A 474 19.74 -15.90 -32.29
CA GLY A 474 19.96 -16.45 -33.62
C GLY A 474 20.00 -17.97 -33.67
N ALA A 475 19.78 -18.66 -32.54
CA ALA A 475 19.68 -20.11 -32.56
C ALA A 475 18.48 -20.54 -33.41
N THR A 476 18.74 -21.43 -34.35
CA THR A 476 17.75 -21.87 -35.33
C THR A 476 16.65 -22.69 -34.67
N VAL A 477 15.43 -22.59 -35.20
CA VAL A 477 14.31 -23.42 -34.77
C VAL A 477 14.08 -24.54 -35.78
N VAL A 478 14.06 -25.77 -35.27
CA VAL A 478 14.02 -27.00 -36.07
C VAL A 478 12.94 -27.94 -35.55
N VAL A 479 12.66 -29.00 -36.29
CA VAL A 479 11.90 -30.16 -35.76
C VAL A 479 12.84 -31.28 -35.34
N GLN A 480 12.58 -31.91 -34.20
CA GLN A 480 13.31 -33.07 -33.67
C GLN A 480 12.35 -34.05 -32.98
N PRO A 481 12.73 -35.31 -32.70
CA PRO A 481 11.93 -36.19 -31.86
C PRO A 481 11.59 -35.56 -30.50
N CYS A 482 10.33 -35.68 -30.07
CA CYS A 482 9.89 -35.20 -28.78
C CYS A 482 10.61 -35.95 -27.65
N THR A 483 11.15 -35.20 -26.70
CA THR A 483 11.87 -35.72 -25.52
C THR A 483 11.22 -35.12 -24.27
N ALA A 484 10.83 -35.98 -23.32
CA ALA A 484 10.23 -35.54 -22.07
C ALA A 484 11.18 -34.61 -21.31
N ASN A 485 10.62 -33.56 -20.67
CA ASN A 485 11.36 -32.60 -19.86
C ASN A 485 12.49 -31.84 -20.60
N ASN A 486 12.44 -31.75 -21.93
CA ASN A 486 13.44 -31.01 -22.69
C ASN A 486 13.07 -29.51 -22.74
N ALA A 487 13.86 -28.66 -22.08
CA ALA A 487 13.66 -27.21 -22.05
C ALA A 487 13.68 -26.54 -23.44
N ALA A 488 14.38 -27.14 -24.41
CA ALA A 488 14.42 -26.68 -25.80
C ALA A 488 13.11 -26.92 -26.59
N GLN A 489 12.25 -27.79 -26.05
CA GLN A 489 10.96 -28.20 -26.63
C GLN A 489 9.76 -27.74 -25.81
N THR A 490 10.03 -27.07 -24.67
CA THR A 490 9.00 -26.54 -23.77
C THR A 490 8.75 -25.09 -24.12
N TRP A 491 7.61 -24.84 -24.76
CA TRP A 491 7.18 -23.52 -25.20
C TRP A 491 6.07 -22.99 -24.31
N VAL A 492 6.18 -21.74 -23.87
CA VAL A 492 5.17 -21.06 -23.06
C VAL A 492 4.57 -19.94 -23.89
N GLN A 493 3.26 -19.98 -24.11
CA GLN A 493 2.58 -18.86 -24.75
C GLN A 493 2.33 -17.75 -23.71
N ASN A 494 2.90 -16.58 -23.93
CA ASN A 494 2.69 -15.39 -23.11
C ASN A 494 2.17 -14.25 -24.01
N GLY A 495 0.85 -14.06 -24.01
CA GLY A 495 0.20 -13.15 -24.95
C GLY A 495 0.42 -13.59 -26.41
N GLN A 496 1.02 -12.70 -27.21
CA GLN A 496 1.39 -12.95 -28.62
C GLN A 496 2.78 -13.55 -28.79
N THR A 497 3.50 -13.84 -27.71
CA THR A 497 4.87 -14.39 -27.81
C THR A 497 4.89 -15.87 -27.45
N LEU A 498 5.75 -16.64 -28.12
CA LEU A 498 6.04 -18.03 -27.80
C LEU A 498 7.44 -18.12 -27.20
N LEU A 499 7.50 -18.34 -25.89
CA LEU A 499 8.74 -18.37 -25.11
C LEU A 499 9.34 -19.78 -25.07
N VAL A 500 10.66 -19.88 -25.09
CA VAL A 500 11.43 -21.09 -24.82
C VAL A 500 12.60 -20.74 -23.90
N TYR A 501 13.09 -21.72 -23.14
CA TYR A 501 14.10 -21.51 -22.08
C TYR A 501 13.73 -20.47 -21.00
N GLY A 502 12.47 -20.04 -20.95
CA GLY A 502 11.94 -19.07 -20.00
C GLY A 502 12.17 -17.60 -20.37
N ASN A 503 13.06 -17.29 -21.32
CA ASN A 503 13.43 -15.91 -21.65
C ASN A 503 13.73 -15.63 -23.14
N MET A 504 13.61 -16.63 -24.01
CA MET A 504 13.83 -16.49 -25.45
C MET A 504 12.51 -16.59 -26.20
N CYS A 505 12.34 -15.84 -27.28
CA CYS A 505 11.11 -15.80 -28.07
C CYS A 505 11.34 -16.38 -29.46
N LEU A 506 10.33 -17.05 -30.00
CA LEU A 506 10.27 -17.36 -31.43
C LEU A 506 10.37 -16.05 -32.24
N ASP A 507 11.17 -16.05 -33.29
CA ASP A 507 11.55 -14.84 -34.01
C ASP A 507 11.69 -15.10 -35.52
N VAL A 508 11.11 -14.23 -36.34
CA VAL A 508 11.32 -14.24 -37.79
C VAL A 508 12.67 -13.61 -38.09
N THR A 509 13.60 -14.38 -38.67
CA THR A 509 14.97 -13.90 -38.93
C THR A 509 14.97 -12.58 -39.71
N ASN A 510 15.57 -11.54 -39.12
CA ASN A 510 15.65 -10.18 -39.64
C ASN A 510 14.28 -9.50 -39.89
N GLY A 511 13.19 -10.00 -39.31
CA GLY A 511 11.83 -9.48 -39.52
C GLY A 511 11.40 -9.49 -40.99
N SER A 512 11.97 -10.38 -41.80
CA SER A 512 11.73 -10.40 -43.24
C SER A 512 10.40 -11.06 -43.59
N THR A 513 9.59 -10.40 -44.41
CA THR A 513 8.29 -10.92 -44.92
C THR A 513 8.45 -11.81 -46.16
N THR A 514 9.69 -12.13 -46.56
CA THR A 514 9.94 -12.99 -47.72
C THR A 514 9.59 -14.44 -47.40
N ASN A 515 8.80 -15.09 -48.27
CA ASN A 515 8.52 -16.51 -48.15
C ASN A 515 9.80 -17.34 -48.13
N GLY A 516 9.91 -18.25 -47.15
CA GLY A 516 11.06 -19.12 -46.95
C GLY A 516 12.09 -18.61 -45.94
N VAL A 517 11.89 -17.42 -45.36
CA VAL A 517 12.72 -16.91 -44.26
C VAL A 517 12.68 -17.88 -43.09
N LYS A 518 13.85 -18.27 -42.59
CA LYS A 518 13.98 -19.24 -41.50
C LYS A 518 13.63 -18.61 -40.16
N MET A 519 13.14 -19.43 -39.25
CA MET A 519 12.88 -19.00 -37.88
C MET A 519 14.12 -19.19 -37.02
N GLN A 520 14.29 -18.26 -36.11
CA GLN A 520 15.28 -18.32 -35.05
C GLN A 520 14.57 -18.11 -33.70
N ILE A 521 15.33 -18.25 -32.62
CA ILE A 521 14.98 -17.61 -31.37
C ILE A 521 15.85 -16.38 -31.17
N TRP A 522 15.27 -15.39 -30.52
CA TRP A 522 15.98 -14.20 -30.08
C TRP A 522 15.54 -13.86 -28.67
N ALA A 523 16.34 -13.07 -27.96
CA ALA A 523 15.94 -12.51 -26.69
C ALA A 523 14.57 -11.85 -26.88
N CYS A 524 13.63 -12.18 -25.99
CA CYS A 524 12.28 -11.64 -26.07
C CYS A 524 12.33 -10.12 -26.00
N THR A 525 11.74 -9.47 -27.01
CA THR A 525 11.56 -8.02 -27.00
C THR A 525 10.21 -7.73 -26.34
N PRO A 526 10.17 -7.15 -25.12
CA PRO A 526 8.92 -7.01 -24.38
C PRO A 526 7.90 -6.11 -25.11
N GLY A 527 6.60 -6.39 -24.90
CA GLY A 527 5.49 -5.60 -25.45
C GLY A 527 5.31 -5.75 -26.96
N ALA A 528 5.27 -4.63 -27.71
CA ALA A 528 5.10 -4.64 -29.16
C ALA A 528 6.45 -4.66 -29.93
N GLY A 529 7.56 -4.88 -29.22
CA GLY A 529 8.88 -4.36 -29.57
C GLY A 529 9.67 -5.08 -30.66
N ASP A 530 9.22 -6.24 -31.13
CA ASP A 530 9.61 -6.72 -32.45
C ASP A 530 8.41 -7.41 -33.08
N ALA A 531 7.86 -6.81 -34.14
CA ALA A 531 6.77 -7.43 -34.86
C ALA A 531 7.14 -8.88 -35.24
N ALA A 532 8.41 -9.16 -35.55
CA ALA A 532 8.94 -10.49 -35.88
C ALA A 532 8.74 -11.56 -34.81
N GLN A 533 8.36 -11.20 -33.59
CA GLN A 533 8.19 -12.12 -32.46
C GLN A 533 6.72 -12.37 -32.08
N HIS A 534 5.76 -11.74 -32.78
CA HIS A 534 4.35 -11.83 -32.42
C HIS A 534 3.60 -12.85 -33.28
N PHE A 535 3.07 -13.86 -32.63
CA PHE A 535 2.31 -14.94 -33.25
C PHE A 535 0.96 -15.14 -32.56
N THR A 536 -0.02 -15.54 -33.35
CA THR A 536 -1.33 -15.97 -32.86
C THR A 536 -1.63 -17.38 -33.36
N VAL A 537 -2.20 -18.21 -32.49
CA VAL A 537 -2.70 -19.53 -32.89
C VAL A 537 -4.13 -19.37 -33.38
N THR A 538 -4.37 -19.72 -34.64
CA THR A 538 -5.70 -19.63 -35.26
C THR A 538 -6.57 -20.84 -34.91
N SER A 539 -7.88 -20.73 -35.13
CA SER A 539 -8.82 -21.86 -34.99
C SER A 539 -8.50 -23.03 -35.93
N GLY A 540 -7.85 -22.75 -37.06
CA GLY A 540 -7.31 -23.74 -37.99
C GLY A 540 -5.99 -24.37 -37.55
N LYS A 541 -5.54 -24.12 -36.31
CA LYS A 541 -4.27 -24.59 -35.74
C LYS A 541 -3.01 -24.11 -36.48
N SER A 542 -3.12 -23.05 -37.29
CA SER A 542 -1.94 -22.36 -37.82
C SER A 542 -1.40 -21.34 -36.82
N ILE A 543 -0.08 -21.20 -36.76
CA ILE A 543 0.60 -20.17 -35.98
C ILE A 543 0.90 -19.03 -36.95
N GLN A 544 0.09 -17.97 -36.92
CA GLN A 544 0.16 -16.86 -37.86
C GLN A 544 0.96 -15.69 -37.27
N TRP A 545 1.80 -15.06 -38.09
CA TRP A 545 2.49 -13.84 -37.73
C TRP A 545 1.49 -12.67 -37.65
N VAL A 546 1.39 -12.06 -36.46
CA VAL A 546 0.38 -11.03 -36.17
C VAL A 546 0.50 -9.85 -37.13
N GLY A 547 -0.61 -9.49 -37.77
CA GLY A 547 -0.67 -8.39 -38.74
C GLY A 547 -0.05 -8.71 -40.11
N LYS A 548 0.30 -9.98 -40.37
CA LYS A 548 0.96 -10.45 -41.58
C LYS A 548 0.20 -11.62 -42.22
N THR A 549 0.51 -11.91 -43.48
CA THR A 549 -0.11 -12.98 -44.26
C THR A 549 0.64 -14.31 -44.16
N GLU A 550 1.75 -14.33 -43.45
CA GLU A 550 2.62 -15.50 -43.31
C GLU A 550 2.31 -16.29 -42.03
N CYS A 551 2.43 -17.61 -42.15
CA CYS A 551 2.26 -18.59 -41.09
C CYS A 551 3.55 -19.37 -40.89
N LEU A 552 3.73 -19.91 -39.69
CA LEU A 552 4.78 -20.87 -39.38
C LEU A 552 4.61 -22.12 -40.26
N ASP A 553 5.65 -22.45 -41.00
CA ASP A 553 5.64 -23.45 -42.06
C ASP A 553 6.77 -24.47 -41.83
N LEU A 554 6.42 -25.75 -41.84
CA LEU A 554 7.39 -26.83 -41.87
C LEU A 554 8.00 -26.89 -43.27
N SER A 555 9.26 -26.46 -43.41
CA SER A 555 9.94 -26.34 -44.71
C SER A 555 9.83 -27.62 -45.53
N GLY A 556 9.16 -27.53 -46.69
CA GLY A 556 8.94 -28.67 -47.60
C GLY A 556 8.14 -29.82 -47.02
N GLY A 557 7.44 -29.63 -45.89
CA GLY A 557 6.68 -30.66 -45.18
C GLY A 557 7.53 -31.78 -44.59
N ARG A 558 8.85 -31.61 -44.48
CA ARG A 558 9.77 -32.69 -44.07
C ARG A 558 9.90 -32.79 -42.56
N LEU A 559 9.66 -33.98 -42.00
CA LEU A 559 9.77 -34.27 -40.57
C LEU A 559 11.17 -34.76 -40.15
N THR A 560 12.15 -34.70 -41.05
CA THR A 560 13.53 -35.12 -40.76
C THR A 560 14.10 -34.27 -39.62
N SER A 561 14.67 -34.93 -38.60
CA SER A 561 15.29 -34.25 -37.46
C SER A 561 16.32 -33.22 -37.93
N GLY A 562 16.23 -31.99 -37.40
CA GLY A 562 17.07 -30.85 -37.79
C GLY A 562 16.53 -30.03 -38.96
N ASN A 563 15.41 -30.41 -39.60
CA ASN A 563 14.78 -29.57 -40.62
C ASN A 563 14.31 -28.24 -39.99
N GLN A 564 14.77 -27.11 -40.52
CA GLN A 564 14.40 -25.79 -40.03
C GLN A 564 12.99 -25.41 -40.46
N ILE A 565 12.27 -24.74 -39.57
CA ILE A 565 10.99 -24.12 -39.90
C ILE A 565 11.19 -22.75 -40.54
N GLN A 566 10.17 -22.27 -41.24
CA GLN A 566 10.21 -21.02 -42.00
C GLN A 566 8.90 -20.26 -41.90
N MET A 567 8.88 -19.00 -42.33
CA MET A 567 7.66 -18.28 -42.64
C MET A 567 7.26 -18.53 -44.08
N TRP A 568 5.97 -18.74 -44.32
CA TRP A 568 5.39 -18.84 -45.65
C TRP A 568 3.97 -18.30 -45.65
N THR A 569 3.51 -17.73 -46.76
CA THR A 569 2.11 -17.29 -46.93
C THR A 569 1.14 -18.37 -46.45
N CYS A 570 0.22 -17.98 -45.55
CA CYS A 570 -0.79 -18.86 -45.00
C CYS A 570 -1.64 -19.42 -46.14
N ASN A 571 -1.66 -20.75 -46.28
CA ASN A 571 -2.38 -21.44 -47.36
C ASN A 571 -3.23 -22.62 -46.84
N GLY A 572 -3.20 -22.89 -45.52
CA GLY A 572 -3.99 -23.94 -44.88
C GLY A 572 -3.49 -25.37 -45.17
N ASN A 573 -2.32 -25.53 -45.79
CA ASN A 573 -1.75 -26.84 -46.05
C ASN A 573 -1.33 -27.53 -44.75
N ALA A 574 -1.25 -28.86 -44.79
CA ALA A 574 -0.92 -29.69 -43.63
C ALA A 574 0.44 -29.34 -42.98
N ASN A 575 1.38 -28.77 -43.74
CA ASN A 575 2.68 -28.33 -43.23
C ASN A 575 2.64 -26.98 -42.46
N GLN A 576 1.46 -26.35 -42.34
CA GLN A 576 1.22 -25.14 -41.55
C GLN A 576 0.25 -25.37 -40.36
N VAL A 577 -0.04 -26.63 -40.05
CA VAL A 577 -0.88 -27.03 -38.92
C VAL A 577 0.00 -27.45 -37.75
N TRP A 578 -0.28 -26.95 -36.55
CA TRP A 578 0.52 -27.18 -35.35
C TRP A 578 -0.36 -27.53 -34.14
N ASN A 579 -0.02 -28.60 -33.43
CA ASN A 579 -0.69 -29.01 -32.20
C ASN A 579 0.15 -28.55 -30.99
N LEU A 580 -0.45 -27.75 -30.11
CA LEU A 580 0.11 -27.40 -28.81
C LEU A 580 -0.36 -28.45 -27.80
N VAL A 581 0.57 -29.18 -27.18
CA VAL A 581 0.29 -30.26 -26.23
C VAL A 581 0.94 -29.90 -24.90
N ALA A 582 0.13 -29.67 -23.87
CA ALA A 582 0.63 -29.39 -22.51
C ALA A 582 1.54 -30.52 -22.03
N ASN A 583 2.66 -30.14 -21.38
CA ASN A 583 3.63 -31.08 -20.81
C ASN A 583 3.16 -31.67 -19.48
#